data_AF-A0A0R3S7D1-F1
#
_entry.id   AF-A0A0R3S7D1-F1
#
_cell.length_a   1.000
_cell.length_b   1.000
_cell.length_c   1.000
_cell.angle_alpha   90.00
_cell.angle_beta   90.00
_cell.angle_gamma   90.00
#
_symmetry.space_group_name_H-M   'P 1'
#
loop_
_entity.id
_entity.type
_entity.pdbx_description
1 polymer ?
#
loop_
_entity_poly.entity_id
_entity_poly.type
_entity_poly.pdbx_seq_one_letter_code
_entity_poly.pdbx_strand_id
1 'polypeptide(L)'
;MKYTYKLEVWEGVKCDTYDFPAHILSYKLRTTPGTVYKWLMLLFFFQLELSARDANNTVVALGTTCMKAVFSADEMQSLYKKSLDFVGTVMHSFRFLYRCKPKIYYDDIQFHRGGIMEKYMKDNNGQAASSINGAISGLFFSARLLPDGSLPTHSPFGNVRMLVPAMTLLDPVRVNMYFCDFYCNYITHYVTVVICEKHSDTDIFCMQRLIKLAPDSNPFLRIVFRPPMFEPEFWVNKNVWVEIYYTENVPLNWGRFDAITATGAGTSRVGGLPHNKQCQMCNLYPQKNSSTAKIASAKLNSTFELLLHLERKRFGNENISESADLIETICSVIDSVVEQCSQDTENENNKQESDDEGRGKRKLESPEEIMLRLDAQDLCEEMQDVKKCLKAFVNSMDSGILKIERLLNDARQFS
;
A
#
# COMPACT_ATOMS: atom_id res chain seq x y z
N MET A 1 19.28 -34.10 -35.62
CA MET A 1 19.65 -33.83 -34.21
C MET A 1 18.40 -33.99 -33.36
N LYS A 2 18.42 -34.85 -32.34
CA LYS A 2 17.34 -34.92 -31.35
C LYS A 2 17.70 -33.93 -30.24
N TYR A 3 16.94 -32.84 -30.15
CA TYR A 3 17.10 -31.88 -29.05
C TYR A 3 16.05 -32.16 -27.98
N THR A 4 16.43 -32.03 -26.72
CA THR A 4 15.47 -31.97 -25.62
C THR A 4 15.56 -30.59 -24.99
N TYR A 5 14.41 -30.06 -24.60
CA TYR A 5 14.34 -28.77 -23.92
C TYR A 5 14.07 -29.01 -22.45
N LYS A 6 14.77 -28.29 -21.59
CA LYS A 6 14.53 -28.31 -20.14
C LYS A 6 14.12 -26.92 -19.69
N LEU A 7 13.01 -26.84 -18.97
CA LEU A 7 12.53 -25.62 -18.31
C LEU A 7 12.66 -25.79 -16.79
N GLU A 8 13.34 -24.84 -16.17
CA GLU A 8 13.39 -24.73 -14.71
C GLU A 8 12.65 -23.48 -14.27
N VAL A 9 11.76 -23.64 -13.28
CA VAL A 9 10.98 -22.56 -12.68
C VAL A 9 11.34 -22.49 -11.20
N TRP A 10 11.92 -21.36 -10.82
CA TRP A 10 12.42 -21.15 -9.47
C TRP A 10 11.51 -20.20 -8.70
N GLU A 11 11.05 -20.59 -7.51
CA GLU A 11 10.30 -19.77 -6.54
C GLU A 11 11.08 -19.71 -5.22
N GLY A 12 11.99 -18.74 -5.07
CA GLY A 12 12.95 -18.72 -3.96
C GLY A 12 13.87 -19.96 -4.01
N VAL A 13 13.85 -20.80 -2.97
CA VAL A 13 14.65 -22.05 -2.90
C VAL A 13 13.98 -23.26 -3.55
N LYS A 14 12.72 -23.13 -3.98
CA LYS A 14 11.97 -24.22 -4.59
C LYS A 14 12.18 -24.20 -6.11
N CYS A 15 12.62 -25.31 -6.67
CA CYS A 15 12.81 -25.48 -8.11
C CYS A 15 11.88 -26.58 -8.64
N ASP A 16 11.00 -26.20 -9.57
CA ASP A 16 10.20 -27.15 -10.33
C ASP A 16 10.85 -27.31 -11.72
N THR A 17 11.14 -28.56 -12.11
CA THR A 17 11.81 -28.89 -13.36
C THR A 17 10.85 -29.59 -14.32
N TYR A 18 10.90 -29.20 -15.59
CA TYR A 18 10.07 -29.76 -16.66
C TYR A 18 10.92 -30.13 -17.88
N ASP A 19 10.88 -31.40 -18.26
CA ASP A 19 11.56 -31.91 -19.44
C ASP A 19 10.60 -32.00 -20.64
N PHE A 20 11.05 -31.53 -21.79
CA PHE A 20 10.26 -31.45 -23.02
C PHE A 20 10.97 -32.12 -24.20
N PRO A 21 10.25 -32.90 -25.02
CA PRO A 21 10.78 -33.41 -26.27
C PRO A 21 10.89 -32.30 -27.34
N ALA A 22 11.67 -32.57 -28.39
CA ALA A 22 12.01 -31.64 -29.47
C ALA A 22 10.83 -30.95 -30.19
N HIS A 23 9.61 -31.45 -30.02
CA HIS A 23 8.43 -31.08 -30.81
C HIS A 23 7.38 -30.30 -30.02
N ILE A 24 7.66 -29.91 -28.77
CA ILE A 24 6.73 -29.06 -28.01
C ILE A 24 6.79 -27.63 -28.53
N LEU A 25 5.67 -27.15 -29.08
CA LEU A 25 5.50 -25.79 -29.60
C LEU A 25 4.99 -24.80 -28.54
N SER A 26 4.36 -25.29 -27.46
CA SER A 26 3.87 -24.44 -26.37
C SER A 26 3.75 -25.21 -25.05
N TYR A 27 3.97 -24.52 -23.93
CA TYR A 27 3.84 -25.06 -22.58
C TYR A 27 3.06 -24.09 -21.69
N LYS A 28 2.14 -24.61 -20.87
CA LYS A 28 1.35 -23.81 -19.91
C LYS A 28 1.89 -24.06 -18.50
N LEU A 29 2.46 -23.01 -17.90
CA LEU A 29 2.93 -23.02 -16.52
C LEU A 29 1.86 -22.43 -15.60
N ARG A 30 1.59 -23.09 -14.46
CA ARG A 30 0.80 -22.49 -13.38
C ARG A 30 1.69 -21.56 -12.57
N THR A 31 1.25 -20.32 -12.38
CA THR A 31 1.97 -19.30 -11.61
C THR A 31 1.12 -18.82 -10.43
N THR A 32 1.77 -18.20 -9.45
CA THR A 32 1.10 -17.56 -8.32
C THR A 32 1.02 -16.06 -8.58
N PRO A 33 -0.17 -15.43 -8.61
CA PRO A 33 -0.30 -14.00 -8.87
C PRO A 33 0.53 -13.15 -7.88
N GLY A 34 1.26 -12.17 -8.40
CA GLY A 34 2.11 -11.27 -7.61
C GLY A 34 3.52 -11.79 -7.36
N THR A 35 3.82 -13.05 -7.68
CA THR A 35 5.16 -13.61 -7.62
C THR A 35 6.00 -13.10 -8.81
N VAL A 36 7.19 -12.59 -8.51
CA VAL A 36 8.17 -12.14 -9.50
C VAL A 36 9.19 -13.25 -9.72
N TYR A 37 9.44 -13.61 -10.98
CA TYR A 37 10.44 -14.61 -11.35
C TYR A 37 11.66 -13.89 -12.01
N LYS A 38 12.67 -13.45 -11.23
CA LYS A 38 13.86 -12.58 -11.53
C LYS A 38 15.31 -13.16 -11.39
N TRP A 39 16.25 -12.69 -12.24
CA TRP A 39 17.71 -13.05 -12.34
C TRP A 39 18.72 -11.99 -11.78
N LEU A 40 19.82 -12.46 -11.13
CA LEU A 40 21.14 -11.87 -10.71
C LEU A 40 21.20 -10.59 -9.80
N MET A 41 22.14 -10.35 -8.87
CA MET A 41 23.32 -11.03 -8.30
C MET A 41 23.52 -10.62 -6.80
N LEU A 42 23.11 -11.42 -5.82
CA LEU A 42 23.73 -11.73 -4.51
C LEU A 42 22.63 -12.28 -3.59
N LEU A 43 22.56 -13.61 -3.50
CA LEU A 43 21.67 -14.41 -2.64
C LEU A 43 20.15 -14.15 -2.85
N PHE A 44 19.39 -15.22 -3.10
CA PHE A 44 17.92 -15.26 -3.32
C PHE A 44 17.43 -14.84 -4.74
N PHE A 45 17.45 -15.80 -5.70
CA PHE A 45 17.09 -15.60 -7.12
C PHE A 45 15.86 -16.43 -7.58
N PHE A 46 15.23 -16.03 -8.69
CA PHE A 46 14.20 -16.78 -9.44
C PHE A 46 14.51 -16.77 -10.97
N GLN A 47 14.96 -17.87 -11.57
CA GLN A 47 15.31 -17.94 -13.00
C GLN A 47 14.24 -18.69 -13.81
N LEU A 48 13.97 -18.28 -15.06
CA LEU A 48 13.27 -19.13 -16.04
C LEU A 48 14.29 -19.49 -17.11
N GLU A 49 14.82 -20.72 -17.03
CA GLU A 49 15.89 -21.18 -17.90
C GLU A 49 15.37 -22.22 -18.88
N LEU A 50 15.50 -21.94 -20.18
CA LEU A 50 15.28 -22.89 -21.25
C LEU A 50 16.63 -23.34 -21.81
N SER A 51 17.00 -24.60 -21.60
CA SER A 51 18.21 -25.18 -22.21
C SER A 51 17.84 -26.16 -23.31
N ALA A 52 18.42 -26.00 -24.50
CA ALA A 52 18.40 -27.01 -25.55
C ALA A 52 19.59 -27.93 -25.37
N ARG A 53 19.36 -29.24 -25.37
CA ARG A 53 20.40 -30.25 -25.11
C ARG A 53 20.52 -31.24 -26.25
N ASP A 54 21.74 -31.65 -26.57
CA ASP A 54 22.00 -32.67 -27.59
C ASP A 54 21.74 -34.10 -27.08
N ALA A 55 21.98 -35.09 -27.94
CA ALA A 55 21.79 -36.50 -27.60
C ALA A 55 22.72 -37.01 -26.48
N ASN A 56 23.80 -36.27 -26.16
CA ASN A 56 24.74 -36.56 -25.09
C ASN A 56 24.44 -35.74 -23.82
N ASN A 57 23.28 -35.09 -23.76
CA ASN A 57 22.84 -34.22 -22.67
C ASN A 57 23.68 -32.92 -22.50
N THR A 58 24.45 -32.55 -23.53
CA THR A 58 25.25 -31.33 -23.56
C THR A 58 24.36 -30.14 -23.90
N VAL A 59 24.44 -29.06 -23.12
CA VAL A 59 23.69 -27.81 -23.40
C VAL A 59 24.29 -27.15 -24.64
N VAL A 60 23.48 -27.01 -25.69
CA VAL A 60 23.87 -26.40 -26.97
C VAL A 60 23.33 -24.99 -27.15
N ALA A 61 22.26 -24.63 -26.43
CA ALA A 61 21.71 -23.29 -26.40
C ALA A 61 20.98 -23.03 -25.08
N LEU A 62 21.01 -21.77 -24.64
CA LEU A 62 20.41 -21.32 -23.40
C LEU A 62 19.60 -20.05 -23.66
N GLY A 63 18.35 -20.03 -23.21
CA GLY A 63 17.51 -18.84 -23.18
C GLY A 63 17.05 -18.58 -21.75
N THR A 64 17.20 -17.34 -21.29
CA THR A 64 16.72 -16.93 -19.97
C THR A 64 15.70 -15.79 -20.10
N THR A 65 14.64 -15.84 -19.30
CA THR A 65 13.64 -14.76 -19.24
C THR A 65 13.13 -14.54 -17.82
N CYS A 66 12.58 -13.34 -17.58
CA CYS A 66 12.01 -12.92 -16.31
C CYS A 66 10.57 -12.50 -16.55
N MET A 67 9.65 -12.98 -15.71
CA MET A 67 8.24 -12.59 -15.78
C MET A 67 7.67 -12.35 -14.40
N LYS A 68 6.74 -11.40 -14.29
CA LYS A 68 5.90 -11.23 -13.10
C LYS A 68 4.55 -11.84 -13.39
N ALA A 69 4.07 -12.70 -12.50
CA ALA A 69 2.70 -13.16 -12.57
C ALA A 69 1.77 -12.01 -12.20
N VAL A 70 0.92 -11.62 -13.15
CA VAL A 70 -0.14 -10.64 -12.96
C VAL A 70 -1.48 -11.33 -13.13
N PHE A 71 -2.57 -10.66 -12.72
CA PHE A 71 -3.90 -11.21 -12.92
C PHE A 71 -4.18 -11.47 -14.40
N SER A 72 -4.71 -12.67 -14.68
CA SER A 72 -5.34 -12.99 -15.95
C SER A 72 -6.63 -12.17 -16.16
N ALA A 73 -7.17 -12.18 -17.38
CA ALA A 73 -8.43 -11.50 -17.68
C ALA A 73 -9.60 -12.00 -16.82
N ASP A 74 -9.68 -13.32 -16.59
CA ASP A 74 -10.72 -13.94 -15.76
C ASP A 74 -10.57 -13.55 -14.28
N GLU A 75 -9.34 -13.47 -13.78
CA GLU A 75 -9.04 -12.99 -12.42
C GLU A 75 -9.37 -11.51 -12.27
N MET A 76 -9.03 -10.68 -13.25
CA MET A 76 -9.42 -9.27 -13.28
C MET A 76 -10.94 -9.09 -13.26
N GLN A 77 -11.67 -9.90 -14.03
CA GLN A 77 -13.13 -9.90 -14.03
C GLN A 77 -13.71 -10.35 -12.70
N SER A 78 -13.10 -11.36 -12.08
CA SER A 78 -13.49 -11.84 -10.75
C SER A 78 -13.25 -10.77 -9.69
N LEU A 79 -12.12 -10.07 -9.75
CA LEU A 79 -11.77 -8.99 -8.82
C LEU A 79 -12.73 -7.80 -8.97
N TYR A 80 -13.05 -7.43 -10.21
CA TYR A 80 -14.06 -6.43 -10.51
C TYR A 80 -15.42 -6.82 -9.97
N LYS A 81 -15.86 -8.07 -10.13
CA LYS A 81 -17.12 -8.54 -9.56
C LYS A 81 -17.14 -8.41 -8.04
N LYS A 82 -16.07 -8.82 -7.34
CA LYS A 82 -15.96 -8.67 -5.88
C LYS A 82 -16.05 -7.21 -5.45
N SER A 83 -15.46 -6.29 -6.21
CA SER A 83 -15.57 -4.86 -5.90
C SER A 83 -16.99 -4.35 -6.12
N LEU A 84 -17.70 -4.77 -7.18
CA LEU A 84 -19.12 -4.43 -7.37
C LEU A 84 -20.01 -4.90 -6.21
N ASP A 85 -19.81 -6.14 -5.76
CA ASP A 85 -20.57 -6.72 -4.65
C ASP A 85 -20.31 -5.97 -3.33
N PHE A 86 -19.14 -5.35 -3.18
CA PHE A 86 -18.77 -4.56 -2.01
C PHE A 86 -19.32 -3.13 -2.03
N VAL A 87 -19.24 -2.42 -3.16
CA VAL A 87 -19.43 -0.96 -3.20
C VAL A 87 -20.89 -0.52 -3.16
N GLY A 88 -21.83 -1.35 -3.62
CA GLY A 88 -23.23 -0.93 -3.77
C GLY A 88 -23.41 0.30 -4.68
N THR A 89 -24.50 1.04 -4.52
CA THR A 89 -24.92 2.10 -5.48
C THR A 89 -24.85 3.53 -4.94
N VAL A 90 -24.38 3.72 -3.70
CA VAL A 90 -24.43 5.01 -3.01
C VAL A 90 -23.22 5.88 -3.40
N MET A 91 -23.46 7.09 -3.90
CA MET A 91 -22.43 8.00 -4.39
C MET A 91 -22.53 9.41 -3.79
N HIS A 92 -21.42 10.14 -3.77
CA HIS A 92 -21.32 11.58 -3.48
C HIS A 92 -20.98 12.37 -4.75
N SER A 93 -21.64 13.51 -4.93
CA SER A 93 -21.22 14.50 -5.93
C SER A 93 -19.95 15.21 -5.45
N PHE A 94 -18.99 15.42 -6.34
CA PHE A 94 -17.77 16.17 -6.05
C PHE A 94 -17.39 17.08 -7.22
N ARG A 95 -16.56 18.10 -6.95
CA ARG A 95 -16.09 19.06 -7.96
C ARG A 95 -14.58 19.10 -8.14
N PHE A 96 -13.85 18.66 -7.12
CA PHE A 96 -12.40 18.72 -7.10
C PHE A 96 -11.84 17.34 -6.77
N LEU A 97 -10.79 16.99 -7.50
CA LEU A 97 -9.86 15.95 -7.09
C LEU A 97 -8.79 16.60 -6.23
N TYR A 98 -8.24 15.84 -5.29
CA TYR A 98 -7.18 16.35 -4.45
C TYR A 98 -6.05 15.37 -4.23
N ARG A 99 -4.88 15.94 -3.98
CA ARG A 99 -3.67 15.23 -3.57
C ARG A 99 -3.12 15.95 -2.37
N CYS A 100 -2.83 15.22 -1.30
CA CYS A 100 -2.19 15.77 -0.11
C CYS A 100 -0.73 15.32 -0.08
N LYS A 101 0.20 16.26 0.11
CA LYS A 101 1.64 16.01 0.26
C LYS A 101 2.25 17.02 1.24
N PRO A 102 3.46 16.76 1.78
CA PRO A 102 4.15 17.74 2.61
C PRO A 102 4.45 19.00 1.82
N LYS A 103 4.51 20.16 2.49
CA LYS A 103 4.85 21.43 1.82
C LYS A 103 6.14 21.34 0.98
N ILE A 104 7.17 20.71 1.51
CA ILE A 104 8.47 20.55 0.82
C ILE A 104 8.35 19.83 -0.53
N TYR A 105 7.39 18.93 -0.71
CA TYR A 105 7.14 18.25 -1.99
C TYR A 105 6.67 19.23 -3.07
N TYR A 106 5.74 20.13 -2.73
CA TYR A 106 5.24 21.13 -3.67
C TYR A 106 6.25 22.24 -3.92
N ASP A 107 6.99 22.64 -2.89
CA ASP A 107 8.08 23.62 -3.03
C ASP A 107 9.16 23.11 -3.98
N ASP A 108 9.58 21.84 -3.87
CA ASP A 108 10.54 21.24 -4.80
C ASP A 108 10.07 21.32 -6.26
N ILE A 109 8.80 20.99 -6.50
CA ILE A 109 8.23 21.06 -7.85
C ILE A 109 8.21 22.50 -8.37
N GLN A 110 7.78 23.44 -7.53
CA GLN A 110 7.67 24.85 -7.89
C GLN A 110 9.02 25.48 -8.20
N PHE A 111 10.04 25.21 -7.39
CA PHE A 111 11.33 25.89 -7.46
C PHE A 111 12.41 25.13 -8.26
N HIS A 112 12.30 23.80 -8.38
CA HIS A 112 13.32 22.97 -9.04
C HIS A 112 12.82 22.17 -10.25
N ARG A 113 11.50 22.05 -10.46
CA ARG A 113 10.92 21.23 -11.56
C ARG A 113 9.99 22.01 -12.48
N GLY A 114 10.18 23.33 -12.57
CA GLY A 114 9.42 24.19 -13.48
C GLY A 114 7.91 24.23 -13.22
N GLY A 115 7.46 23.88 -12.00
CA GLY A 115 6.04 23.83 -11.66
C GLY A 115 5.28 22.66 -12.27
N ILE A 116 5.97 21.61 -12.73
CA ILE A 116 5.35 20.42 -13.32
C ILE A 116 5.50 19.23 -12.36
N MET A 117 4.38 18.70 -11.87
CA MET A 117 4.36 17.46 -11.12
C MET A 117 4.51 16.29 -12.08
N GLU A 118 5.69 15.69 -12.11
CA GLU A 118 5.99 14.56 -12.98
C GLU A 118 5.37 13.27 -12.48
N LYS A 119 4.80 12.50 -13.41
CA LYS A 119 4.31 11.14 -13.15
C LYS A 119 5.47 10.21 -12.78
N TYR A 120 5.21 9.27 -11.88
CA TYR A 120 6.20 8.29 -11.44
C TYR A 120 5.70 6.87 -11.63
N MET A 121 6.66 5.96 -11.84
CA MET A 121 6.39 4.53 -12.01
C MET A 121 5.61 4.00 -10.81
N LYS A 122 4.52 3.27 -11.07
CA LYS A 122 3.71 2.66 -10.02
C LYS A 122 4.55 1.69 -9.19
N ASP A 123 4.55 1.89 -7.87
CA ASP A 123 5.17 1.01 -6.89
C ASP A 123 4.38 -0.30 -6.71
N ASN A 124 4.80 -1.18 -5.79
CA ASN A 124 4.10 -2.43 -5.50
C ASN A 124 3.01 -2.30 -4.41
N ASN A 125 2.48 -1.10 -4.17
CA ASN A 125 1.31 -0.95 -3.32
C ASN A 125 0.05 -1.57 -3.97
N GLY A 126 -0.95 -1.91 -3.16
CA GLY A 126 -2.14 -2.63 -3.61
C GLY A 126 -1.92 -4.13 -3.79
N GLN A 127 -2.69 -4.77 -4.67
CA GLN A 127 -2.50 -6.19 -4.98
C GLN A 127 -1.15 -6.39 -5.66
N ALA A 128 -0.35 -7.35 -5.18
CA ALA A 128 0.96 -7.63 -5.76
C ALA A 128 0.86 -8.02 -7.25
N ALA A 129 -0.23 -8.70 -7.62
CA ALA A 129 -0.55 -9.15 -8.97
C ALA A 129 -1.13 -8.07 -9.89
N SER A 130 -1.32 -6.84 -9.40
CA SER A 130 -1.83 -5.74 -10.21
C SER A 130 -0.92 -5.48 -11.40
N SER A 131 -1.52 -5.43 -12.59
CA SER A 131 -0.83 -5.36 -13.89
C SER A 131 -0.05 -4.06 -14.09
N ILE A 132 -0.43 -2.99 -13.38
CA ILE A 132 0.18 -1.65 -13.53
C ILE A 132 1.46 -1.48 -12.71
N ASN A 133 1.68 -2.33 -11.70
CA ASN A 133 2.80 -2.23 -10.78
C ASN A 133 4.12 -2.47 -11.52
N GLY A 134 4.95 -1.41 -11.63
CA GLY A 134 6.20 -1.40 -12.39
C GLY A 134 6.03 -1.34 -13.92
N ALA A 135 4.82 -1.09 -14.42
CA ALA A 135 4.54 -1.08 -15.87
C ALA A 135 4.15 0.30 -16.42
N ILE A 136 3.40 1.10 -15.64
CA ILE A 136 2.95 2.44 -16.06
C ILE A 136 3.27 3.49 -15.00
N SER A 137 3.35 4.75 -15.45
CA SER A 137 3.60 5.91 -14.59
C SER A 137 2.36 6.78 -14.44
N GLY A 138 2.19 7.40 -13.28
CA GLY A 138 1.03 8.21 -12.96
C GLY A 138 1.08 8.83 -11.58
N LEU A 139 0.02 9.55 -11.23
CA LEU A 139 -0.15 10.32 -10.01
C LEU A 139 -1.48 9.95 -9.35
N PHE A 140 -1.45 9.66 -8.06
CA PHE A 140 -2.65 9.40 -7.28
C PHE A 140 -3.34 10.68 -6.82
N PHE A 141 -4.65 10.71 -7.07
CA PHE A 141 -5.60 11.69 -6.56
C PHE A 141 -6.75 10.97 -5.83
N SER A 142 -7.42 11.72 -4.95
CA SER A 142 -8.59 11.28 -4.20
C SER A 142 -9.78 12.18 -4.56
N ALA A 143 -10.97 11.59 -4.58
CA ALA A 143 -12.25 12.30 -4.60
C ALA A 143 -13.03 12.13 -3.29
N ARG A 144 -12.42 11.54 -2.26
CA ARG A 144 -13.09 11.18 -1.01
C ARG A 144 -13.65 12.41 -0.29
N LEU A 145 -14.89 12.28 0.18
CA LEU A 145 -15.59 13.27 0.98
C LEU A 145 -16.02 12.63 2.30
N LEU A 146 -16.17 13.46 3.33
CA LEU A 146 -16.80 13.08 4.59
C LEU A 146 -18.30 12.82 4.38
N PRO A 147 -19.01 12.18 5.34
CA PRO A 147 -20.44 11.87 5.19
C PRO A 147 -21.33 13.09 4.92
N ASP A 148 -20.93 14.26 5.38
CA ASP A 148 -21.60 15.56 5.16
C ASP A 148 -21.28 16.18 3.79
N GLY A 149 -20.42 15.54 2.98
CA GLY A 149 -19.98 16.03 1.67
C GLY A 149 -18.82 17.02 1.72
N SER A 150 -18.28 17.32 2.90
CA SER A 150 -17.11 18.18 3.04
C SER A 150 -15.82 17.43 2.71
N LEU A 151 -14.74 18.16 2.42
CA LEU A 151 -13.42 17.55 2.27
C LEU A 151 -12.85 17.22 3.66
N PRO A 152 -12.11 16.11 3.83
CA PRO A 152 -11.44 15.81 5.09
C PRO A 152 -10.60 17.00 5.57
N THR A 153 -10.44 17.24 6.86
CA THR A 153 -9.56 18.33 7.38
C THR A 153 -8.15 17.83 7.71
N HIS A 154 -8.00 16.51 7.82
CA HIS A 154 -6.77 15.81 8.16
C HIS A 154 -6.26 14.97 6.99
N SER A 155 -4.95 14.66 6.98
CA SER A 155 -4.36 13.77 5.98
C SER A 155 -3.09 13.08 6.49
N PRO A 156 -2.95 11.75 6.30
CA PRO A 156 -1.70 11.05 6.61
C PRO A 156 -0.59 11.37 5.61
N PHE A 157 -0.94 11.89 4.42
CA PHE A 157 -0.01 12.09 3.32
C PHE A 157 0.72 13.43 3.35
N GLY A 158 0.32 14.36 4.22
CA GLY A 158 0.98 15.66 4.38
C GLY A 158 0.01 16.81 4.65
N ASN A 159 0.59 17.97 4.95
CA ASN A 159 -0.10 19.16 5.46
C ASN A 159 -0.54 20.16 4.36
N VAL A 160 -0.30 19.86 3.09
CA VAL A 160 -0.74 20.71 1.97
C VAL A 160 -1.61 19.88 1.04
N ARG A 161 -2.77 20.42 0.68
CA ARG A 161 -3.71 19.82 -0.28
C ARG A 161 -3.75 20.63 -1.56
N MET A 162 -3.37 20.00 -2.66
CA MET A 162 -3.65 20.53 -3.99
C MET A 162 -5.05 20.07 -4.43
N LEU A 163 -5.92 21.00 -4.77
CA LEU A 163 -7.26 20.77 -5.33
C LEU A 163 -7.26 21.12 -6.81
N VAL A 164 -7.62 20.15 -7.65
CA VAL A 164 -7.69 20.26 -9.11
C VAL A 164 -9.14 20.09 -9.54
N PRO A 165 -9.70 20.97 -10.41
CA PRO A 165 -11.05 20.76 -10.93
C PRO A 165 -11.18 19.39 -11.58
N ALA A 166 -12.26 18.66 -11.28
CA ALA A 166 -12.45 17.29 -11.74
C ALA A 166 -12.40 17.19 -13.27
N MET A 167 -13.04 18.13 -13.97
CA MET A 167 -13.04 18.20 -15.44
C MET A 167 -11.64 18.29 -16.05
N THR A 168 -10.68 18.92 -15.36
CA THR A 168 -9.30 19.03 -15.85
C THR A 168 -8.66 17.66 -16.03
N LEU A 169 -8.92 16.71 -15.12
CA LEU A 169 -8.30 15.38 -15.17
C LEU A 169 -9.22 14.30 -15.73
N LEU A 170 -10.54 14.48 -15.65
CA LEU A 170 -11.54 13.46 -15.94
C LEU A 170 -12.38 13.73 -17.19
N ASP A 171 -12.00 14.68 -18.05
CA ASP A 171 -12.74 14.98 -19.29
C ASP A 171 -12.91 13.72 -20.17
N PRO A 172 -14.15 13.17 -20.28
CA PRO A 172 -14.39 11.91 -20.98
C PRO A 172 -14.23 12.04 -22.50
N VAL A 173 -14.10 13.25 -23.05
CA VAL A 173 -13.68 13.45 -24.44
C VAL A 173 -12.21 13.09 -24.62
N ARG A 174 -11.36 13.44 -23.64
CA ARG A 174 -9.90 13.27 -23.69
C ARG A 174 -9.40 11.95 -23.11
N VAL A 175 -10.06 11.43 -22.06
CA VAL A 175 -9.52 10.30 -21.28
C VAL A 175 -10.39 9.04 -21.37
N ASN A 176 -9.77 7.88 -21.16
CA ASN A 176 -10.43 6.63 -20.84
C ASN A 176 -10.27 6.29 -19.36
N MET A 177 -11.18 5.47 -18.83
CA MET A 177 -11.18 5.01 -17.45
C MET A 177 -11.09 3.49 -17.40
N TYR A 178 -10.25 2.94 -16.52
CA TYR A 178 -10.08 1.50 -16.38
C TYR A 178 -10.10 1.07 -14.91
N PHE A 179 -10.87 0.04 -14.58
CA PHE A 179 -10.77 -0.63 -13.29
C PHE A 179 -9.45 -1.41 -13.25
N CYS A 180 -8.66 -1.18 -12.20
CA CYS A 180 -7.33 -1.74 -12.09
C CYS A 180 -7.13 -2.63 -10.88
N ASP A 181 -7.66 -2.25 -9.72
CA ASP A 181 -7.38 -2.98 -8.49
C ASP A 181 -8.49 -2.84 -7.47
N PHE A 182 -8.58 -3.81 -6.55
CA PHE A 182 -9.43 -3.81 -5.37
C PHE A 182 -8.69 -4.46 -4.21
N TYR A 183 -8.35 -3.67 -3.19
CA TYR A 183 -7.53 -4.13 -2.06
C TYR A 183 -7.88 -3.39 -0.76
N CYS A 184 -7.33 -3.82 0.37
CA CYS A 184 -7.34 -3.07 1.62
C CYS A 184 -5.98 -3.20 2.30
N ASN A 185 -5.53 -2.19 3.05
CA ASN A 185 -4.34 -2.34 3.91
C ASN A 185 -4.72 -2.99 5.25
N TYR A 186 -5.86 -2.58 5.82
CA TYR A 186 -6.43 -3.15 7.04
C TYR A 186 -7.92 -3.43 6.85
N ILE A 187 -8.76 -2.41 7.10
CA ILE A 187 -10.22 -2.46 6.93
C ILE A 187 -10.70 -1.60 5.77
N THR A 188 -9.98 -0.51 5.48
CA THR A 188 -10.38 0.44 4.45
C THR A 188 -10.09 -0.17 3.10
N HIS A 189 -11.15 -0.31 2.30
CA HIS A 189 -11.03 -0.87 0.97
C HIS A 189 -10.83 0.23 -0.05
N TYR A 190 -9.99 -0.05 -1.03
CA TYR A 190 -9.58 0.84 -2.09
C TYR A 190 -9.95 0.20 -3.43
N VAL A 191 -10.47 1.02 -4.35
CA VAL A 191 -10.56 0.69 -5.77
C VAL A 191 -9.67 1.65 -6.52
N THR A 192 -8.73 1.12 -7.30
CA THR A 192 -7.91 1.94 -8.18
C THR A 192 -8.55 2.04 -9.56
N VAL A 193 -8.82 3.28 -9.99
CA VAL A 193 -9.27 3.61 -11.34
C VAL A 193 -8.14 4.33 -12.07
N VAL A 194 -7.67 3.74 -13.16
CA VAL A 194 -6.65 4.35 -14.02
C VAL A 194 -7.32 5.29 -15.00
N ILE A 195 -6.80 6.52 -15.10
CA ILE A 195 -7.23 7.56 -16.02
C ILE A 195 -6.08 7.90 -16.96
N CYS A 196 -6.26 7.63 -18.25
CA CYS A 196 -5.24 7.86 -19.26
C CYS A 196 -5.80 8.56 -20.50
N GLU A 197 -4.96 9.32 -21.20
CA GLU A 197 -5.35 9.95 -22.46
C GLU A 197 -5.64 8.90 -23.53
N LYS A 198 -6.74 9.10 -24.26
CA LYS A 198 -7.13 8.21 -25.36
C LYS A 198 -5.99 8.09 -26.37
N HIS A 199 -5.72 6.86 -26.80
CA HIS A 199 -4.69 6.52 -27.79
C HIS A 199 -3.23 6.69 -27.32
N SER A 200 -2.99 7.01 -26.04
CA SER A 200 -1.65 6.94 -25.46
C SER A 200 -1.15 5.50 -25.33
N ASP A 201 0.17 5.32 -25.19
CA ASP A 201 0.75 4.00 -24.90
C ASP A 201 0.15 3.35 -23.64
N THR A 202 -0.18 4.18 -22.64
CA THR A 202 -0.83 3.71 -21.41
C THR A 202 -2.26 3.27 -21.65
N ASP A 203 -3.01 3.96 -22.53
CA ASP A 203 -4.35 3.54 -22.95
C ASP A 203 -4.33 2.20 -23.68
N ILE A 204 -3.38 2.02 -24.62
CA ILE A 204 -3.20 0.75 -25.34
C ILE A 204 -2.86 -0.38 -24.34
N PHE A 205 -1.96 -0.11 -23.39
CA PHE A 205 -1.60 -1.05 -22.33
C PHE A 205 -2.83 -1.45 -21.48
N CYS A 206 -3.61 -0.45 -21.03
CA CYS A 206 -4.78 -0.67 -20.19
C CYS A 206 -5.88 -1.42 -20.94
N MET A 207 -6.14 -1.07 -22.20
CA MET A 207 -7.16 -1.72 -23.03
C MET A 207 -6.91 -3.23 -23.20
N GLN A 208 -5.66 -3.67 -23.18
CA GLN A 208 -5.30 -5.08 -23.33
C GLN A 208 -5.38 -5.88 -22.02
N ARG A 209 -5.38 -5.20 -20.86
CA ARG A 209 -5.11 -5.85 -19.55
C ARG A 209 -6.12 -5.53 -18.46
N LEU A 210 -6.83 -4.42 -18.58
CA LEU A 210 -7.73 -3.88 -17.56
C LEU A 210 -9.16 -3.80 -18.10
N ILE A 211 -10.11 -3.58 -17.19
CA ILE A 211 -11.53 -3.51 -17.55
C ILE A 211 -11.89 -2.06 -17.83
N LYS A 212 -12.25 -1.75 -19.07
CA LYS A 212 -12.69 -0.40 -19.46
C LYS A 212 -14.02 -0.06 -18.78
N LEU A 213 -14.07 1.12 -18.18
CA LEU A 213 -15.25 1.65 -17.49
C LEU A 213 -15.91 2.72 -18.36
N ALA A 214 -17.22 2.61 -18.54
CA ALA A 214 -18.01 3.62 -19.22
C ALA A 214 -18.26 4.81 -18.26
N PRO A 215 -17.97 6.06 -18.64
CA PRO A 215 -18.07 7.20 -17.73
C PRO A 215 -19.43 7.38 -17.05
N ASP A 216 -20.53 7.11 -17.77
CA ASP A 216 -21.91 7.32 -17.31
C ASP A 216 -22.47 6.21 -16.40
N SER A 217 -21.81 5.06 -16.39
CA SER A 217 -22.24 3.84 -15.69
C SER A 217 -21.15 3.24 -14.80
N ASN A 218 -20.03 3.95 -14.64
CA ASN A 218 -18.95 3.57 -13.75
C ASN A 218 -19.42 3.58 -12.27
N PRO A 219 -19.42 2.43 -11.58
CA PRO A 219 -19.95 2.32 -10.21
C PRO A 219 -19.05 2.95 -9.15
N PHE A 220 -17.81 3.27 -9.50
CA PHE A 220 -16.83 3.89 -8.61
C PHE A 220 -16.73 5.40 -8.84
N LEU A 221 -16.67 5.81 -10.10
CA LEU A 221 -16.40 7.18 -10.52
C LEU A 221 -17.24 7.55 -11.75
N ARG A 222 -18.43 8.10 -11.53
CA ARG A 222 -19.41 8.36 -12.59
C ARG A 222 -19.39 9.82 -13.05
N ILE A 223 -19.50 10.03 -14.35
CA ILE A 223 -19.63 11.34 -14.99
C ILE A 223 -20.99 11.38 -15.70
N VAL A 224 -21.82 12.36 -15.36
CA VAL A 224 -23.15 12.53 -15.96
C VAL A 224 -23.24 13.90 -16.61
N PHE A 225 -23.63 13.94 -17.89
CA PHE A 225 -23.99 15.18 -18.57
C PHE A 225 -25.50 15.34 -18.54
N ARG A 226 -25.99 16.41 -17.91
CA ARG A 226 -27.42 16.73 -17.89
C ARG A 226 -27.73 17.96 -18.74
N PRO A 227 -28.67 17.87 -19.70
CA PRO A 227 -29.28 19.06 -20.29
C PRO A 227 -30.01 19.88 -19.19
N PRO A 228 -30.04 21.22 -19.28
CA PRO A 228 -29.50 22.08 -20.34
C PRO A 228 -28.09 22.62 -20.07
N MET A 229 -27.51 22.37 -18.90
CA MET A 229 -26.29 23.07 -18.46
C MET A 229 -25.02 22.58 -19.16
N PHE A 230 -25.02 21.38 -19.75
CA PHE A 230 -23.85 20.72 -20.39
C PHE A 230 -22.59 20.60 -19.51
N GLU A 231 -22.60 21.10 -18.27
CA GLU A 231 -21.56 20.87 -17.29
C GLU A 231 -21.64 19.44 -16.75
N PRO A 232 -20.52 18.69 -16.72
CA PRO A 232 -20.50 17.35 -16.18
C PRO A 232 -20.64 17.36 -14.66
N GLU A 233 -21.54 16.52 -14.15
CA GLU A 233 -21.62 16.16 -12.74
C GLU A 233 -20.71 14.96 -12.48
N PHE A 234 -19.82 15.08 -11.49
CA PHE A 234 -18.91 14.00 -11.09
C PHE A 234 -19.39 13.37 -9.78
N TRP A 235 -19.38 12.04 -9.75
CA TRP A 235 -19.87 11.26 -8.61
C TRP A 235 -18.84 10.20 -8.23
N VAL A 236 -18.56 10.06 -6.94
CA VAL A 236 -17.66 9.04 -6.38
C VAL A 236 -18.43 8.12 -5.44
N ASN A 237 -18.11 6.82 -5.45
CA ASN A 237 -18.74 5.87 -4.52
C ASN A 237 -18.38 6.18 -3.06
N LYS A 238 -19.35 6.03 -2.14
CA LYS A 238 -19.13 6.32 -0.71
C LYS A 238 -18.54 5.14 0.08
N ASN A 239 -18.80 3.92 -0.35
CA ASN A 239 -18.52 2.72 0.42
C ASN A 239 -17.09 2.21 0.21
N VAL A 240 -16.38 2.77 -0.77
CA VAL A 240 -14.98 2.42 -1.06
C VAL A 240 -14.16 3.67 -1.33
N TRP A 241 -12.89 3.61 -0.97
CA TRP A 241 -11.97 4.67 -1.33
C TRP A 241 -11.56 4.52 -2.79
N VAL A 242 -12.02 5.43 -3.63
CA VAL A 242 -11.61 5.46 -5.05
C VAL A 242 -10.28 6.19 -5.17
N GLU A 243 -9.23 5.45 -5.51
CA GLU A 243 -7.92 5.96 -5.87
C GLU A 243 -7.87 6.24 -7.37
N ILE A 244 -7.68 7.50 -7.72
CA ILE A 244 -7.67 7.94 -9.12
C ILE A 244 -6.21 8.03 -9.55
N TYR A 245 -5.78 7.10 -10.39
CA TYR A 245 -4.41 7.04 -10.90
C TYR A 245 -4.34 7.69 -12.28
N TYR A 246 -3.97 8.97 -12.30
CA TYR A 246 -3.90 9.78 -13.52
C TYR A 246 -2.52 9.65 -14.18
N THR A 247 -2.47 9.31 -15.46
CA THR A 247 -1.22 8.85 -16.11
C THR A 247 -0.45 9.94 -16.82
N GLU A 248 -0.79 11.22 -16.62
CA GLU A 248 -0.06 12.35 -17.20
C GLU A 248 0.55 13.26 -16.14
N ASN A 249 1.52 14.07 -16.58
CA ASN A 249 2.10 15.12 -15.75
C ASN A 249 1.03 16.17 -15.41
N VAL A 250 1.12 16.74 -14.22
CA VAL A 250 0.15 17.73 -13.73
C VAL A 250 0.87 19.03 -13.36
N PRO A 251 0.68 20.10 -14.15
CA PRO A 251 1.12 21.44 -13.78
C PRO A 251 0.52 21.89 -12.43
N LEU A 252 1.33 22.50 -11.57
CA LEU A 252 0.85 23.00 -10.28
C LEU A 252 -0.21 24.11 -10.43
N ASN A 253 -0.16 24.87 -11.53
CA ASN A 253 -1.12 25.94 -11.82
C ASN A 253 -2.52 25.43 -12.22
N TRP A 254 -2.72 24.12 -12.41
CA TRP A 254 -4.04 23.54 -12.60
C TRP A 254 -4.84 23.43 -11.30
N GLY A 255 -4.17 23.57 -10.15
CA GLY A 255 -4.78 23.45 -8.85
C GLY A 255 -4.66 24.68 -7.98
N ARG A 256 -5.44 24.69 -6.91
CA ARG A 256 -5.29 25.58 -5.76
C ARG A 256 -4.74 24.81 -4.56
N PHE A 257 -4.15 25.50 -3.60
CA PHE A 257 -3.49 24.88 -2.45
C PHE A 257 -4.12 25.33 -1.14
N ASP A 258 -4.53 24.36 -0.32
CA ASP A 258 -5.09 24.60 1.00
C ASP A 258 -4.17 23.96 2.07
N ALA A 259 -3.99 24.65 3.20
CA ALA A 259 -3.28 24.12 4.36
C ALA A 259 -4.22 23.22 5.19
N ILE A 260 -3.73 22.05 5.59
CA ILE A 260 -4.53 21.02 6.28
C ILE A 260 -3.67 20.37 7.37
N THR A 261 -4.30 19.69 8.32
CA THR A 261 -3.58 19.06 9.42
C THR A 261 -3.00 17.72 8.98
N ALA A 262 -1.68 17.55 9.11
CA ALA A 262 -1.04 16.25 8.89
C ALA A 262 -1.28 15.33 10.11
N THR A 263 -1.71 14.09 9.87
CA THR A 263 -1.86 13.05 10.91
C THR A 263 -0.75 12.00 10.85
N GLY A 264 0.04 11.96 9.78
CA GLY A 264 1.20 11.09 9.62
C GLY A 264 2.45 11.89 9.27
N ALA A 265 3.60 11.22 9.19
CA ALA A 265 4.90 11.83 8.85
C ALA A 265 4.96 12.44 7.44
N GLY A 266 3.89 12.34 6.64
CA GLY A 266 3.80 12.91 5.29
C GLY A 266 4.63 12.14 4.25
N THR A 267 5.22 11.01 4.63
CA THR A 267 6.02 10.16 3.76
C THR A 267 5.23 8.91 3.41
N SER A 268 4.82 8.80 2.14
CA SER A 268 4.44 7.50 1.58
C SER A 268 5.71 6.65 1.54
N ARG A 269 5.79 5.55 2.31
CA ARG A 269 6.98 4.69 2.34
C ARG A 269 7.37 4.25 0.93
N VAL A 270 8.68 4.22 0.62
CA VAL A 270 9.19 3.56 -0.59
C VAL A 270 8.82 2.08 -0.48
N GLY A 271 7.91 1.61 -1.34
CA GLY A 271 7.33 0.26 -1.27
C GLY A 271 5.84 0.20 -0.88
N GLY A 272 5.26 1.30 -0.39
CA GLY A 272 3.86 1.37 0.02
C GLY A 272 3.54 0.60 1.31
N LEU A 273 2.31 0.71 1.80
CA LEU A 273 1.79 -0.22 2.81
C LEU A 273 1.39 -1.53 2.11
N PRO A 274 1.75 -2.70 2.66
CA PRO A 274 1.34 -3.97 2.08
C PRO A 274 -0.18 -4.16 2.24
N HIS A 275 -0.85 -4.66 1.20
CA HIS A 275 -2.26 -5.02 1.33
C HIS A 275 -2.43 -6.21 2.30
N ASN A 276 -3.59 -6.27 2.95
CA ASN A 276 -3.99 -7.34 3.84
C ASN A 276 -4.25 -8.64 3.05
N LYS A 277 -3.30 -9.56 3.05
CA LYS A 277 -3.37 -10.86 2.35
C LYS A 277 -4.43 -11.83 2.90
N GLN A 278 -5.02 -11.54 4.07
CA GLN A 278 -6.01 -12.39 4.73
C GLN A 278 -7.45 -11.95 4.46
N CYS A 279 -7.66 -10.74 3.92
CA CYS A 279 -8.99 -10.19 3.68
C CYS A 279 -9.80 -11.06 2.72
N GLN A 280 -10.97 -11.52 3.17
CA GLN A 280 -11.87 -12.36 2.37
C GLN A 280 -12.67 -11.55 1.34
N MET A 281 -12.80 -10.24 1.56
CA MET A 281 -13.58 -9.34 0.71
C MET A 281 -12.81 -8.97 -0.56
N CYS A 282 -11.58 -8.46 -0.42
CA CYS A 282 -10.83 -7.96 -1.58
C CYS A 282 -9.92 -8.99 -2.26
N ASN A 283 -9.41 -10.01 -1.56
CA ASN A 283 -8.47 -10.95 -2.16
C ASN A 283 -9.18 -12.02 -2.98
N LEU A 284 -8.66 -12.34 -4.16
CA LEU A 284 -9.08 -13.53 -4.91
C LEU A 284 -8.64 -14.81 -4.21
N TYR A 285 -7.43 -14.80 -3.64
CA TYR A 285 -6.81 -15.95 -2.96
C TYR A 285 -6.37 -15.56 -1.55
N PRO A 286 -7.30 -15.40 -0.60
CA PRO A 286 -6.95 -15.02 0.75
C PRO A 286 -6.10 -16.11 1.43
N GLN A 287 -5.01 -15.69 2.08
CA GLN A 287 -4.14 -16.60 2.81
C GLN A 287 -4.86 -17.18 4.03
N LYS A 288 -4.81 -18.51 4.19
CA LYS A 288 -5.30 -19.19 5.38
C LYS A 288 -4.29 -19.04 6.52
N ASN A 289 -4.78 -18.81 7.73
CA ASN A 289 -3.98 -18.59 8.94
C ASN A 289 -2.95 -19.71 9.17
N SER A 290 -1.65 -19.44 8.95
CA SER A 290 -0.58 -20.33 9.42
C SER A 290 -0.24 -19.99 10.87
N SER A 291 0.00 -21.01 11.69
CA SER A 291 0.23 -20.91 13.13
C SER A 291 1.44 -20.04 13.52
N THR A 292 2.37 -19.78 12.62
CA THR A 292 3.56 -18.94 12.84
C THR A 292 3.26 -17.45 12.67
N ALA A 293 2.27 -17.09 11.83
CA ALA A 293 1.79 -15.72 11.70
C ALA A 293 0.99 -15.24 12.93
N LYS A 294 0.63 -16.15 13.86
CA LYS A 294 -0.12 -15.81 15.08
C LYS A 294 0.58 -14.75 15.92
N ILE A 295 1.92 -14.71 15.99
CA ILE A 295 2.59 -13.84 16.97
C ILE A 295 2.73 -12.40 16.46
N ALA A 296 2.99 -12.20 15.17
CA ALA A 296 3.06 -10.87 14.56
C ALA A 296 1.66 -10.30 14.25
N SER A 297 0.76 -11.11 13.66
CA SER A 297 -0.60 -10.66 13.33
C SER A 297 -1.51 -10.54 14.56
N ALA A 298 -1.35 -11.35 15.62
CA ALA A 298 -2.18 -11.17 16.82
C ALA A 298 -1.75 -9.97 17.68
N LYS A 299 -0.46 -9.58 17.70
CA LYS A 299 -0.05 -8.33 18.37
C LYS A 299 -0.59 -7.11 17.63
N LEU A 300 -0.52 -7.08 16.29
CA LEU A 300 -0.97 -5.96 15.45
C LEU A 300 -2.49 -5.82 15.37
N ASN A 301 -3.21 -6.95 15.22
CA ASN A 301 -4.66 -6.96 15.31
C ASN A 301 -5.14 -6.60 16.71
N SER A 302 -4.37 -6.89 17.78
CA SER A 302 -4.80 -6.51 19.13
C SER A 302 -4.81 -5.00 19.36
N THR A 303 -3.82 -4.25 18.85
CA THR A 303 -3.78 -2.79 19.02
C THR A 303 -4.83 -2.10 18.15
N PHE A 304 -4.99 -2.55 16.91
CA PHE A 304 -6.02 -2.03 16.01
C PHE A 304 -7.44 -2.33 16.55
N GLU A 305 -7.74 -3.58 16.91
CA GLU A 305 -9.03 -3.98 17.48
C GLU A 305 -9.29 -3.28 18.82
N LEU A 306 -8.26 -3.08 19.64
CA LEU A 306 -8.38 -2.31 20.88
C LEU A 306 -8.77 -0.87 20.60
N LEU A 307 -8.08 -0.19 19.67
CA LEU A 307 -8.37 1.19 19.31
C LEU A 307 -9.78 1.32 18.69
N LEU A 308 -10.15 0.39 17.81
CA LEU A 308 -11.47 0.36 17.19
C LEU A 308 -12.58 0.04 18.21
N HIS A 309 -12.32 -0.84 19.17
CA HIS A 309 -13.22 -1.15 20.28
C HIS A 309 -13.38 0.05 21.24
N LEU A 310 -12.28 0.73 21.56
CA LEU A 310 -12.30 1.92 22.41
C LEU A 310 -13.08 3.07 21.75
N GLU A 311 -12.90 3.28 20.45
CA GLU A 311 -13.66 4.28 19.69
C GLU A 311 -15.14 3.90 19.54
N ARG A 312 -15.45 2.63 19.26
CA ARG A 312 -16.82 2.08 19.30
C ARG A 312 -17.52 2.34 20.63
N LYS A 313 -16.80 2.17 21.74
CA LYS A 313 -17.30 2.41 23.09
C LYS A 313 -17.49 3.90 23.38
N ARG A 314 -16.74 4.78 22.71
CA ARG A 314 -16.73 6.23 22.96
C ARG A 314 -17.74 7.01 22.12
N PHE A 315 -17.96 6.62 20.86
CA PHE A 315 -18.81 7.37 19.93
C PHE A 315 -19.98 6.58 19.32
N GLY A 316 -20.12 5.28 19.63
CA GLY A 316 -21.13 4.43 19.00
C GLY A 316 -20.78 4.03 17.56
N ASN A 317 -21.62 3.21 16.91
CA ASN A 317 -21.30 2.60 15.61
C ASN A 317 -21.36 3.58 14.41
N GLU A 318 -21.99 4.74 14.56
CA GLU A 318 -22.32 5.61 13.43
C GLU A 318 -21.15 6.51 12.96
N ASN A 319 -20.15 6.77 13.80
CA ASN A 319 -19.00 7.67 13.49
C ASN A 319 -17.65 6.95 13.32
N ILE A 320 -17.62 5.61 13.27
CA ILE A 320 -16.37 4.83 13.16
C ILE A 320 -15.55 5.17 11.91
N SER A 321 -16.20 5.62 10.83
CA SER A 321 -15.54 5.94 9.56
C SER A 321 -14.50 7.06 9.68
N GLU A 322 -14.66 8.01 10.61
CA GLU A 322 -13.72 9.12 10.80
C GLU A 322 -12.51 8.67 11.65
N SER A 323 -12.77 7.87 12.68
CA SER A 323 -11.71 7.32 13.53
C SER A 323 -10.92 6.21 12.84
N ALA A 324 -11.49 5.52 11.86
CA ALA A 324 -10.82 4.45 11.11
C ALA A 324 -9.53 4.93 10.43
N ASP A 325 -9.52 6.13 9.83
CA ASP A 325 -8.33 6.71 9.19
C ASP A 325 -7.24 7.04 10.22
N LEU A 326 -7.64 7.54 11.39
CA LEU A 326 -6.72 7.86 12.47
C LEU A 326 -6.11 6.58 13.05
N ILE A 327 -6.93 5.55 13.26
CA ILE A 327 -6.50 4.24 13.77
C ILE A 327 -5.57 3.55 12.76
N GLU A 328 -5.91 3.59 11.46
CA GLU A 328 -5.06 3.07 10.38
C GLU A 328 -3.72 3.82 10.30
N THR A 329 -3.75 5.15 10.49
CA THR A 329 -2.52 5.96 10.58
C THR A 329 -1.69 5.58 11.81
N ILE A 330 -2.31 5.41 12.97
CA ILE A 330 -1.65 4.99 14.21
C ILE A 330 -1.00 3.61 14.03
N CYS A 331 -1.72 2.64 13.45
CA CYS A 331 -1.19 1.32 13.15
C CYS A 331 -0.04 1.39 12.15
N SER A 332 -0.17 2.17 11.08
CA SER A 332 0.93 2.39 10.12
C SER A 332 2.18 3.01 10.76
N VAL A 333 2.03 3.90 11.74
CA VAL A 333 3.15 4.49 12.48
C VAL A 333 3.79 3.43 13.38
N ILE A 334 2.98 2.68 14.12
CA ILE A 334 3.44 1.58 14.98
C ILE A 334 4.22 0.55 14.15
N ASP A 335 3.71 0.15 13.00
CA ASP A 335 4.39 -0.76 12.08
C ASP A 335 5.75 -0.22 11.63
N SER A 336 5.87 1.10 11.43
CA SER A 336 7.13 1.72 11.00
C SER A 336 8.20 1.57 12.08
N VAL A 337 7.78 1.74 13.34
CA VAL A 337 8.66 1.62 14.50
C VAL A 337 9.02 0.16 14.77
N VAL A 338 8.05 -0.77 14.67
CA VAL A 338 8.28 -2.20 14.89
C VAL A 338 9.23 -2.79 13.84
N GLU A 339 9.09 -2.42 12.56
CA GLU A 339 10.00 -2.86 11.50
C GLU A 339 11.40 -2.26 11.64
N GLN A 340 11.51 -0.98 12.04
CA GLN A 340 12.82 -0.36 12.35
C GLN A 340 13.53 -1.10 13.48
N CYS A 341 12.83 -1.44 14.56
CA CYS A 341 13.40 -2.25 15.64
C CYS A 341 13.80 -3.66 15.20
N SER A 342 13.05 -4.27 14.26
CA SER A 342 13.33 -5.63 13.75
C SER A 342 14.52 -5.66 12.79
N GLN A 343 14.68 -4.63 11.94
CA GLN A 343 15.83 -4.48 11.05
C GLN A 343 17.13 -4.19 11.83
N ASP A 344 17.04 -3.50 12.97
CA ASP A 344 18.18 -3.35 13.88
C ASP A 344 18.58 -4.68 14.52
N THR A 345 17.62 -5.59 14.77
CA THR A 345 17.92 -6.92 15.33
C THR A 345 18.46 -7.91 14.28
N GLU A 346 17.99 -7.85 13.04
CA GLU A 346 18.52 -8.70 11.94
C GLU A 346 19.91 -8.25 11.46
N ASN A 347 20.21 -6.94 11.52
CA ASN A 347 21.54 -6.41 11.26
C ASN A 347 22.54 -6.72 12.38
N GLU A 348 22.09 -6.96 13.62
CA GLU A 348 22.94 -7.45 14.71
C GLU A 348 23.23 -8.95 14.59
N ASN A 349 22.28 -9.77 14.14
CA ASN A 349 22.50 -11.22 13.95
C ASN A 349 23.39 -11.55 12.74
N ASN A 350 23.33 -10.76 11.66
CA ASN A 350 24.22 -10.94 10.50
C ASN A 350 25.64 -10.37 10.69
N LYS A 351 25.89 -9.65 11.79
CA LYS A 351 27.22 -9.09 12.15
C LYS A 351 27.98 -9.89 13.20
N GLN A 352 27.42 -11.01 13.68
CA GLN A 352 28.08 -11.84 14.70
C GLN A 352 29.14 -12.82 14.16
N GLU A 353 29.40 -12.87 12.84
CA GLU A 353 30.45 -13.73 12.26
C GLU A 353 31.65 -12.99 11.66
N SER A 354 31.75 -11.66 11.78
CA SER A 354 32.99 -10.97 11.42
C SER A 354 33.27 -9.76 12.31
N ASP A 355 34.42 -9.83 12.95
CA ASP A 355 35.16 -8.77 13.63
C ASP A 355 34.75 -8.46 15.08
N ASP A 356 35.33 -9.28 15.95
CA ASP A 356 35.85 -8.86 17.25
C ASP A 356 36.90 -7.76 17.03
N GLU A 357 36.50 -6.49 17.22
CA GLU A 357 37.26 -5.46 17.94
C GLU A 357 36.59 -4.06 17.77
N GLY A 358 36.16 -3.49 18.90
CA GLY A 358 36.12 -2.02 19.07
C GLY A 358 34.97 -1.23 18.44
N ARG A 359 33.71 -1.43 18.88
CA ARG A 359 32.72 -0.34 18.89
C ARG A 359 31.68 -0.51 19.99
N GLY A 360 31.66 0.42 20.95
CA GLY A 360 30.86 0.34 22.17
C GLY A 360 29.36 0.15 21.93
N LYS A 361 28.79 -0.88 22.58
CA LYS A 361 27.36 -1.10 22.74
C LYS A 361 26.72 0.18 23.30
N ARG A 362 25.86 0.87 22.55
CA ARG A 362 24.99 1.90 23.14
C ARG A 362 23.90 1.17 23.92
N LYS A 363 24.03 1.19 25.24
CA LYS A 363 23.01 0.73 26.18
C LYS A 363 21.73 1.54 25.91
N LEU A 364 20.63 0.86 25.58
CA LEU A 364 19.31 1.48 25.53
C LEU A 364 18.98 2.02 26.93
N GLU A 365 18.74 3.33 27.02
CA GLU A 365 18.39 3.98 28.28
C GLU A 365 16.98 3.55 28.71
N SER A 366 16.81 3.20 29.97
CA SER A 366 15.49 2.87 30.51
C SER A 366 14.58 4.12 30.53
N PRO A 367 13.24 3.96 30.50
CA PRO A 367 12.30 5.08 30.62
C PRO A 367 12.59 5.98 31.84
N GLU A 368 13.09 5.39 32.93
CA GLU A 368 13.49 6.09 34.16
C GLU A 368 14.79 6.89 33.96
N GLU A 369 15.79 6.32 33.26
CA GLU A 369 17.04 7.01 32.91
C GLU A 369 16.78 8.21 31.98
N ILE A 370 15.84 8.08 31.03
CA ILE A 370 15.40 9.18 30.15
C ILE A 370 14.68 10.26 30.96
N MET A 371 13.85 9.88 31.94
CA MET A 371 13.13 10.83 32.77
C MET A 371 14.05 11.62 33.70
N LEU A 372 15.08 10.98 34.26
CA LEU A 372 16.12 11.64 35.05
C LEU A 372 16.90 12.67 34.23
N ARG A 373 17.19 12.36 32.96
CA ARG A 373 17.86 13.28 32.04
C ARG A 373 17.00 14.48 31.67
N LEU A 374 15.70 14.27 31.46
CA LEU A 374 14.72 15.35 31.22
C LEU A 374 14.44 16.18 32.49
N ASP A 375 14.64 15.61 33.69
CA ASP A 375 14.59 16.31 34.96
C ASP A 375 15.80 17.22 35.20
N ALA A 376 16.94 16.96 34.56
CA ALA A 376 18.15 17.77 34.66
C ALA A 376 18.28 18.88 33.60
N GLN A 377 17.32 19.02 32.67
CA GLN A 377 17.35 20.01 31.60
C GLN A 377 16.39 21.17 31.88
N ASP A 378 16.84 22.39 31.54
CA ASP A 378 16.02 23.60 31.63
C ASP A 378 15.16 23.72 30.36
N LEU A 379 13.85 23.48 30.51
CA LEU A 379 12.90 23.30 29.41
C LEU A 379 11.87 24.43 29.37
N CYS A 380 11.45 24.85 28.17
CA CYS A 380 10.39 25.84 27.98
C CYS A 380 9.03 25.34 28.50
N GLU A 381 8.09 26.26 28.74
CA GLU A 381 6.79 25.93 29.36
C GLU A 381 6.01 24.85 28.59
N GLU A 382 5.99 24.87 27.25
CA GLU A 382 5.28 23.84 26.48
C GLU A 382 5.95 22.46 26.62
N MET A 383 7.27 22.41 26.73
CA MET A 383 8.02 21.17 26.94
C MET A 383 7.87 20.63 28.37
N GLN A 384 7.58 21.49 29.35
CA GLN A 384 7.27 21.07 30.72
C GLN A 384 5.95 20.31 30.80
N ASP A 385 4.93 20.71 30.02
CA ASP A 385 3.64 20.02 30.00
C ASP A 385 3.69 18.68 29.27
N VAL A 386 4.47 18.60 28.18
CA VAL A 386 4.78 17.33 27.51
C VAL A 386 5.55 16.39 28.45
N LYS A 387 6.51 16.92 29.20
CA LYS A 387 7.26 16.16 30.22
C LYS A 387 6.36 15.63 31.34
N LYS A 388 5.38 16.41 31.82
CA LYS A 388 4.38 15.95 32.80
C LYS A 388 3.54 14.79 32.25
N CYS A 389 3.10 14.88 30.99
CA CYS A 389 2.33 13.82 30.33
C CYS A 389 3.15 12.53 30.19
N LEU A 390 4.42 12.65 29.77
CA LEU A 390 5.37 11.53 29.71
C LEU A 390 5.59 10.88 31.07
N LYS A 391 5.76 11.68 32.13
CA LYS A 391 5.96 11.17 33.50
C LYS A 391 4.71 10.42 34.01
N ALA A 392 3.52 10.93 33.72
CA ALA A 392 2.26 10.25 34.05
C ALA A 392 2.10 8.92 33.29
N PHE A 393 2.53 8.88 32.03
CA PHE A 393 2.49 7.69 31.19
C PHE A 393 3.46 6.61 31.69
N VAL A 394 4.71 6.96 32.02
CA VAL A 394 5.71 6.03 32.58
C VAL A 394 5.21 5.43 33.90
N ASN A 395 4.70 6.26 34.81
CA ASN A 395 4.15 5.80 36.09
C ASN A 395 2.94 4.84 35.89
N SER A 396 2.09 5.11 34.88
CA SER A 396 0.96 4.23 34.56
C SER A 396 1.41 2.90 33.95
N MET A 397 2.49 2.89 33.16
CA MET A 397 3.10 1.68 32.63
C MET A 397 3.64 0.81 33.75
N ASP A 398 4.38 1.38 34.70
CA ASP A 398 4.93 0.64 35.85
C ASP A 398 3.83 0.04 36.71
N SER A 399 2.75 0.80 36.96
CA SER A 399 1.58 0.28 37.67
C SER A 399 0.90 -0.87 36.92
N GLY A 400 0.82 -0.78 35.59
CA GLY A 400 0.29 -1.84 34.73
C GLY A 400 1.16 -3.10 34.75
N ILE A 401 2.48 -2.95 34.67
CA ILE A 401 3.45 -4.05 34.69
C ILE A 401 3.44 -4.73 36.06
N LEU A 402 3.46 -3.99 37.16
CA LEU A 402 3.34 -4.54 38.51
C LEU A 402 2.04 -5.34 38.70
N LYS A 403 0.94 -4.87 38.10
CA LYS A 403 -0.35 -5.58 38.14
C LYS A 403 -0.31 -6.87 37.34
N ILE A 404 0.36 -6.88 36.18
CA ILE A 404 0.58 -8.08 35.36
C ILE A 404 1.49 -9.07 36.08
N GLU A 405 2.58 -8.62 36.69
CA GLU A 405 3.48 -9.48 37.49
C GLU A 405 2.75 -10.10 38.68
N ARG A 406 1.90 -9.33 39.36
CA ARG A 406 1.07 -9.83 40.46
C ARG A 406 0.10 -10.91 39.97
N LEU A 407 -0.61 -10.65 38.87
CA LEU A 407 -1.52 -11.62 38.26
C LEU A 407 -0.80 -12.89 37.77
N LEU A 408 0.43 -12.76 37.25
CA LEU A 408 1.26 -13.88 36.83
C LEU A 408 1.78 -14.70 38.02
N ASN A 409 2.14 -14.04 39.12
CA ASN A 409 2.55 -14.71 40.36
C ASN A 409 1.37 -15.39 41.05
N ASP A 410 0.20 -14.76 41.06
CA ASP A 410 -1.05 -15.36 41.56
C ASP A 410 -1.43 -16.58 40.71
N ALA A 411 -1.33 -16.49 39.38
CA ALA A 411 -1.59 -17.63 38.49
C ALA A 411 -0.62 -18.81 38.67
N ARG A 412 0.63 -18.55 39.10
CA ARG A 412 1.63 -19.59 39.43
C ARG A 412 1.40 -20.26 40.77
N GLN A 413 0.63 -19.66 41.68
CA GLN A 413 0.28 -20.27 42.96
C GLN A 413 -0.92 -21.22 42.86
N PHE A 414 -1.66 -21.19 41.75
CA PHE A 414 -2.79 -22.09 41.46
C PHE A 414 -2.48 -23.14 40.38
N SER A 415 -1.20 -23.35 40.04
CA SER A 415 -0.72 -24.42 39.15
C SER A 415 -0.03 -25.56 39.89
#